data_AF-A0A529Q3K5-F1
#
_entry.id   AF-A0A529Q3K5-F1
#
_cell.length_a   1.000
_cell.length_b   1.000
_cell.length_c   1.000
_cell.angle_alpha   90.00
_cell.angle_beta   90.00
_cell.angle_gamma   90.00
#
_symmetry.space_group_name_H-M   'P 1'
#
loop_
_entity.id
_entity.type
_entity.pdbx_description
1 polymer ?
#
loop_
_entity_poly.entity_id
_entity_poly.type
_entity_poly.pdbx_seq_one_letter_code
_entity_poly.pdbx_strand_id
1 'polypeptide(L)'
;SLPWLKQDLATYAGDGRPVVIFQHYGWDTFSTERWDPMKRTYDDDGSGRPHWWGEADRQALLAAISSYNVIAIFHGHQHEVPMIYQRDGLDLVKPKAAYMGGFALARITADNMDVVLGEAAGD
;
A
#
# COMPACT_ATOMS: atom_id res chain seq x y z
N SER A 1 -2.53 5.78 15.22
CA SER A 1 -3.56 6.59 14.53
C SER A 1 -4.75 5.78 13.99
N LEU A 2 -4.92 4.50 14.33
CA LEU A 2 -6.09 3.69 13.88
C LEU A 2 -7.46 4.13 14.45
N PRO A 3 -7.58 4.58 15.72
CA PRO A 3 -8.87 5.07 16.22
C PRO A 3 -9.41 6.25 15.41
N TRP A 4 -8.52 7.16 14.99
CA TRP A 4 -8.88 8.26 14.12
C TRP A 4 -9.35 7.78 12.74
N LEU A 5 -8.60 6.87 12.10
CA LEU A 5 -8.99 6.32 10.79
C LEU A 5 -10.37 5.66 10.83
N LYS A 6 -10.65 4.89 11.88
CA LYS A 6 -11.97 4.26 12.07
C LYS A 6 -13.08 5.30 12.17
N GLN A 7 -12.86 6.39 12.91
CA GLN A 7 -13.81 7.47 13.05
C GLN A 7 -14.01 8.23 11.73
N ASP A 8 -12.93 8.47 10.99
CA ASP A 8 -12.97 9.16 9.70
C ASP A 8 -13.78 8.36 8.66
N LEU A 9 -13.48 7.07 8.52
CA LEU A 9 -14.20 6.17 7.63
C LEU A 9 -15.69 6.05 8.01
N ALA A 10 -16.01 5.94 9.30
CA ALA A 10 -17.40 5.90 9.76
C ALA A 10 -18.15 7.21 9.42
N THR A 11 -17.45 8.35 9.47
CA THR A 11 -18.02 9.68 9.23
C THR A 11 -18.25 9.93 7.75
N TYR A 12 -17.30 9.54 6.90
CA TYR A 12 -17.26 9.97 5.50
C TYR A 12 -17.52 8.86 4.49
N ALA A 13 -17.41 7.59 4.88
CA ALA A 13 -17.55 6.43 3.99
C ALA A 13 -18.44 5.32 4.57
N GLY A 14 -19.16 5.58 5.66
CA GLY A 14 -20.11 4.63 6.25
C GLY A 14 -21.30 4.29 5.34
N ASP A 15 -21.50 5.03 4.26
CA ASP A 15 -22.50 4.79 3.22
C ASP A 15 -22.04 3.86 2.10
N GLY A 16 -20.80 3.36 2.17
CA GLY A 16 -20.26 2.38 1.21
C GLY A 16 -19.63 3.01 -0.04
N ARG A 17 -19.45 4.33 -0.09
CA ARG A 17 -18.73 4.98 -1.19
C ARG A 17 -17.29 4.45 -1.31
N PRO A 18 -16.70 4.48 -2.52
CA PRO A 18 -15.31 4.05 -2.71
C PRO A 18 -14.32 4.86 -1.88
N VAL A 19 -13.32 4.18 -1.32
CA VAL A 19 -12.22 4.76 -0.55
C VAL A 19 -10.90 4.40 -1.21
N VAL A 20 -10.06 5.41 -1.42
CA VAL A 20 -8.65 5.23 -1.81
C VAL A 20 -7.78 5.63 -0.62
N ILE A 21 -6.87 4.75 -0.23
CA ILE A 21 -5.93 4.99 0.88
C ILE A 21 -4.56 5.30 0.31
N PHE A 22 -3.91 6.33 0.86
CA PHE A 22 -2.50 6.61 0.62
C PHE A 22 -1.73 6.35 1.91
N GLN A 23 -0.69 5.53 1.82
CA GLN A 23 0.19 5.24 2.94
C GLN A 23 1.61 4.99 2.42
N HIS A 24 2.61 5.01 3.31
CA HIS A 24 4.00 4.96 2.83
C HIS A 24 4.46 3.54 2.48
N TYR A 25 4.22 2.56 3.36
CA TYR A 25 4.61 1.17 3.13
C TYR A 25 3.43 0.33 2.64
N GLY A 26 3.71 -0.72 1.88
CA GLY A 26 2.69 -1.64 1.36
C GLY A 26 2.94 -3.07 1.75
N TRP A 27 2.72 -3.97 0.78
CA TRP A 27 2.79 -5.43 0.94
C TRP A 27 3.84 -6.09 0.04
N ASP A 28 4.68 -5.28 -0.61
CA ASP A 28 5.83 -5.77 -1.35
C ASP A 28 6.91 -6.26 -0.38
N THR A 29 7.76 -7.17 -0.84
CA THR A 29 8.85 -7.77 -0.04
C THR A 29 9.62 -6.71 0.73
N PHE A 30 9.99 -5.60 0.09
CA PHE A 30 10.70 -4.50 0.75
C PHE A 30 9.93 -3.95 1.95
N SER A 31 8.60 -3.75 1.86
CA SER A 31 7.79 -3.25 2.98
C SER A 31 7.61 -4.28 4.10
N THR A 32 7.63 -5.57 3.77
CA THR A 32 7.31 -6.67 4.72
C THR A 32 8.51 -7.44 5.24
N GLU A 33 9.71 -7.18 4.71
CA GLU A 33 10.93 -7.91 5.04
C GLU A 33 11.27 -7.86 6.52
N ARG A 34 11.89 -8.95 6.97
CA ARG A 34 12.26 -9.17 8.36
C ARG A 34 13.72 -9.57 8.43
N TRP A 35 14.35 -9.28 9.56
CA TRP A 35 15.74 -9.66 9.79
C TRP A 35 15.88 -11.19 9.83
N ASP A 36 16.65 -11.77 8.92
CA ASP A 36 17.13 -13.16 8.98
C ASP A 36 18.47 -13.19 9.75
N PRO A 37 18.51 -13.75 10.97
CA PRO A 37 19.74 -13.81 11.76
C PRO A 37 20.78 -14.80 11.20
N MET A 38 20.37 -15.80 10.42
CA MET A 38 21.28 -16.78 9.82
C MET A 38 21.97 -16.20 8.59
N LYS A 39 21.21 -15.54 7.71
CA LYS A 39 21.76 -14.89 6.50
C LYS A 39 22.32 -13.49 6.75
N ARG A 40 22.00 -12.89 7.91
CA ARG A 40 22.39 -11.52 8.29
C ARG A 40 21.93 -10.47 7.27
N THR A 41 20.71 -10.64 6.77
CA THR A 41 20.07 -9.74 5.81
C THR A 41 18.61 -9.55 6.19
N TYR A 42 17.95 -8.56 5.59
CA TYR A 42 16.51 -8.53 5.53
C TYR A 42 16.03 -9.38 4.35
N ASP A 43 15.04 -10.23 4.59
CA ASP A 43 14.36 -11.02 3.57
C ASP A 43 12.93 -11.40 4.00
N ASP A 44 12.19 -12.08 3.13
CA ASP A 44 10.82 -12.51 3.37
C ASP A 44 10.71 -13.64 4.43
N ASP A 45 11.78 -14.40 4.64
CA ASP A 45 11.83 -15.57 5.53
C ASP A 45 12.35 -15.23 6.94
N GLY A 46 12.77 -13.99 7.17
CA GLY A 46 13.39 -13.54 8.40
C GLY A 46 12.49 -13.74 9.61
N SER A 47 13.04 -14.37 10.65
CA SER A 47 12.33 -14.57 11.92
C SER A 47 12.43 -13.39 12.89
N GLY A 48 13.30 -12.42 12.59
CA GLY A 48 13.60 -11.27 13.42
C GLY A 48 12.57 -10.14 13.31
N ARG A 49 13.00 -8.95 13.72
CA ARG A 49 12.16 -7.73 13.68
C ARG A 49 11.85 -7.32 12.23
N PRO A 50 10.66 -6.77 11.97
CA PRO A 50 10.35 -6.13 10.69
C PRO A 50 11.30 -4.95 10.46
N HIS A 51 11.61 -4.66 9.20
CA HIS A 51 12.40 -3.48 8.85
C HIS A 51 11.55 -2.20 8.91
N TRP A 52 10.35 -2.22 8.31
CA TRP A 52 9.50 -1.03 8.14
C TRP A 52 8.18 -1.13 8.89
N TRP A 53 7.40 -2.17 8.58
CA TRP A 53 6.05 -2.35 9.11
C TRP A 53 5.89 -3.80 9.58
N GLY A 54 5.51 -3.99 10.85
CA GLY A 54 5.21 -5.31 11.45
C GLY A 54 3.83 -5.92 11.12
N GLU A 55 3.78 -7.25 11.04
CA GLU A 55 2.55 -8.00 10.74
C GLU A 55 1.34 -7.61 11.61
N ALA A 56 1.53 -7.37 12.90
CA ALA A 56 0.44 -6.98 13.79
C ALA A 56 -0.22 -5.64 13.39
N ASP A 57 0.59 -4.68 12.95
CA ASP A 57 0.08 -3.40 12.44
C ASP A 57 -0.65 -3.61 11.10
N ARG A 58 -0.23 -4.61 10.29
CA ARG A 58 -0.90 -4.94 9.01
C ARG A 58 -2.31 -5.42 9.27
N GLN A 59 -2.39 -6.42 10.13
CA GLN A 59 -3.66 -7.02 10.52
C GLN A 59 -4.57 -6.01 11.20
N ALA A 60 -4.00 -5.09 12.01
CA ALA A 60 -4.78 -4.03 12.64
C ALA A 60 -5.34 -3.02 11.63
N LEU A 61 -4.59 -2.67 10.58
CA LEU A 61 -5.10 -1.85 9.48
C LEU A 61 -6.18 -2.59 8.68
N LEU A 62 -5.91 -3.83 8.26
CA LEU A 62 -6.88 -4.65 7.52
C LEU A 62 -8.20 -4.77 8.29
N ALA A 63 -8.14 -5.05 9.59
CA ALA A 63 -9.31 -5.09 10.45
C ALA A 63 -10.03 -3.74 10.61
N ALA A 64 -9.32 -2.62 10.48
CA ALA A 64 -9.92 -1.29 10.55
C ALA A 64 -10.66 -0.90 9.26
N ILE A 65 -10.27 -1.46 8.12
CA ILE A 65 -10.80 -1.07 6.80
C ILE A 65 -11.73 -2.12 6.17
N SER A 66 -11.79 -3.35 6.72
CA SER A 66 -12.47 -4.50 6.11
C SER A 66 -13.97 -4.34 5.87
N SER A 67 -14.65 -3.44 6.60
CA SER A 67 -16.08 -3.15 6.40
C SER A 67 -16.35 -2.03 5.40
N TYR A 68 -15.32 -1.45 4.80
CA TYR A 68 -15.43 -0.32 3.88
C TYR A 68 -15.06 -0.73 2.45
N ASN A 69 -15.59 -0.01 1.48
CA ASN A 69 -15.31 -0.21 0.07
C ASN A 69 -13.95 0.40 -0.32
N VAL A 70 -12.86 -0.19 0.17
CA VAL A 70 -11.50 0.23 -0.19
C VAL A 70 -11.17 -0.32 -1.58
N ILE A 71 -11.13 0.57 -2.57
CA ILE A 71 -10.94 0.19 -3.99
C ILE A 71 -9.46 0.21 -4.41
N ALA A 72 -8.59 0.87 -3.64
CA ALA A 72 -7.15 0.84 -3.85
C ALA A 72 -6.36 1.37 -2.65
N ILE A 73 -5.15 0.85 -2.48
CA ILE A 73 -4.13 1.47 -1.63
C ILE A 73 -2.92 1.85 -2.49
N PHE A 74 -2.59 3.14 -2.49
CA PHE A 74 -1.38 3.66 -3.10
C PHE A 74 -0.27 3.72 -2.04
N HIS A 75 0.88 3.15 -2.37
CA HIS A 75 2.05 3.16 -1.49
C HIS A 75 3.36 3.41 -2.22
N GLY A 76 4.46 3.50 -1.48
CA GLY A 76 5.77 3.82 -2.02
C GLY A 76 6.89 3.26 -1.15
N HIS A 77 7.80 4.15 -0.75
CA HIS A 77 9.03 3.91 -0.02
C HIS A 77 10.12 3.13 -0.76
N GLN A 78 9.79 2.02 -1.42
CA GLN A 78 10.70 1.40 -2.36
C GLN A 78 10.66 2.21 -3.66
N HIS A 79 11.81 2.63 -4.16
CA HIS A 79 11.86 3.69 -5.17
C HIS A 79 11.89 3.16 -6.60
N GLU A 80 12.47 2.00 -6.83
CA GLU A 80 12.87 1.56 -8.18
C GLU A 80 11.80 0.77 -8.91
N VAL A 81 11.03 -0.08 -8.22
CA VAL A 81 10.18 -1.10 -8.85
C VAL A 81 8.72 -0.66 -8.81
N PRO A 82 8.13 -0.25 -9.94
CA PRO A 82 6.70 0.04 -10.01
C PRO A 82 5.87 -1.25 -10.00
N MET A 83 4.74 -1.27 -9.29
CA MET A 83 3.88 -2.45 -9.13
C MET A 83 2.40 -2.09 -9.12
N ILE A 84 1.57 -2.88 -9.79
CA ILE A 84 0.13 -3.02 -9.51
C ILE A 84 -0.09 -4.49 -9.17
N TYR A 85 -0.62 -4.78 -7.99
CA TYR A 85 -0.72 -6.15 -7.50
C TYR A 85 -1.82 -6.30 -6.46
N GLN A 86 -2.17 -7.55 -6.15
CA GLN A 86 -3.16 -7.89 -5.13
C GLN A 86 -2.52 -8.63 -3.97
N ARG A 87 -2.90 -8.27 -2.74
CA ARG A 87 -2.57 -9.02 -1.54
C ARG A 87 -3.60 -8.77 -0.45
N ASP A 88 -3.95 -9.82 0.30
CA ASP A 88 -4.91 -9.78 1.41
C ASP A 88 -6.27 -9.14 1.04
N GLY A 89 -6.71 -9.35 -0.21
CA GLY A 89 -7.98 -8.81 -0.72
C GLY A 89 -7.94 -7.33 -1.12
N LEU A 90 -6.76 -6.71 -1.18
CA LEU A 90 -6.57 -5.32 -1.56
C LEU A 90 -5.94 -5.19 -2.95
N ASP A 91 -6.39 -4.20 -3.71
CA ASP A 91 -5.68 -3.69 -4.88
C ASP A 91 -4.61 -2.67 -4.44
N LEU A 92 -3.35 -2.92 -4.78
CA LEU A 92 -2.20 -2.15 -4.35
C LEU A 92 -1.49 -1.53 -5.56
N VAL A 93 -1.16 -0.24 -5.46
CA VAL A 93 -0.48 0.52 -6.49
C VAL A 93 0.78 1.18 -5.92
N LYS A 94 1.93 0.84 -6.49
CA LYS A 94 3.22 1.45 -6.17
C LYS A 94 3.83 2.06 -7.43
N PRO A 95 3.78 3.39 -7.62
CA PRO A 95 4.59 4.01 -8.65
C PRO A 95 6.07 3.96 -8.29
N LYS A 96 6.93 4.03 -9.32
CA LYS A 96 8.35 4.37 -9.14
C LYS A 96 8.45 5.75 -8.48
N ALA A 97 9.51 6.00 -7.71
CA ALA A 97 9.67 7.28 -7.02
C ALA A 97 9.73 8.44 -8.01
N ALA A 98 9.08 9.55 -7.65
CA ALA A 98 8.94 10.72 -8.51
C ALA A 98 10.29 11.35 -8.93
N TYR A 99 11.31 11.32 -8.07
CA TYR A 99 12.65 11.82 -8.42
C TYR A 99 13.36 10.97 -9.48
N MET A 100 12.87 9.75 -9.74
CA MET A 100 13.30 8.88 -10.83
C MET A 100 12.35 8.95 -12.04
N GLY A 101 11.47 9.97 -12.09
CA GLY A 101 10.48 10.16 -13.14
C GLY A 101 9.17 9.40 -12.97
N GLY A 102 9.02 8.57 -11.92
CA GLY A 102 7.86 7.70 -11.75
C GLY A 102 6.57 8.41 -11.34
N PHE A 103 5.43 7.93 -11.84
CA PHE A 103 4.10 8.37 -11.42
C PHE A 103 3.04 7.27 -11.62
N ALA A 104 1.88 7.45 -11.00
CA ALA A 104 0.67 6.70 -11.30
C ALA A 104 -0.43 7.67 -11.74
N LEU A 105 -1.20 7.29 -12.76
CA LEU A 105 -2.40 8.00 -13.17
C LEU A 105 -3.60 7.10 -12.92
N ALA A 106 -4.53 7.57 -12.09
CA ALA A 106 -5.76 6.87 -11.78
C ALA A 106 -6.97 7.65 -12.32
N ARG A 107 -7.87 6.94 -12.99
CA ARG A 107 -9.19 7.43 -13.39
C ARG A 107 -10.24 6.64 -12.64
N ILE A 108 -11.02 7.32 -11.80
CA ILE A 108 -12.12 6.72 -11.05
C ILE A 108 -13.43 7.22 -11.64
N THR A 109 -14.32 6.29 -11.99
CA THR A 109 -15.68 6.57 -12.46
C THR A 109 -16.70 6.03 -11.45
N ALA A 110 -17.98 6.04 -11.79
CA ALA A 110 -19.01 5.41 -10.98
C ALA A 110 -18.85 3.89 -10.89
N ASP A 111 -18.31 3.26 -11.95
CA ASP A 111 -18.37 1.80 -12.12
C ASP A 111 -17.00 1.13 -12.09
N ASN A 112 -15.92 1.87 -12.36
CA ASN A 112 -14.58 1.32 -12.43
C ASN A 112 -13.48 2.30 -11.99
N MET A 113 -12.33 1.73 -11.65
CA MET A 113 -11.07 2.44 -11.53
C MET A 113 -10.07 1.87 -12.54
N ASP A 114 -9.50 2.73 -13.36
CA ASP A 114 -8.38 2.41 -14.24
C ASP A 114 -7.11 3.05 -13.68
N VAL A 115 -6.00 2.30 -13.60
CA VAL A 115 -4.72 2.81 -13.12
C VAL A 115 -3.60 2.40 -14.06
N VAL A 116 -2.74 3.35 -14.40
CA VAL A 116 -1.51 3.10 -15.16
C VAL A 116 -0.30 3.64 -14.40
N LEU A 117 0.82 2.93 -14.51
CA LEU A 117 2.12 3.36 -14.02
C LEU A 117 2.89 3.96 -15.19
N GLY A 118 3.50 5.12 -14.97
CA GLY A 118 4.30 5.83 -15.96
C GLY A 118 5.65 6.25 -15.41
N GLU A 119 6.56 6.55 -16.32
CA GLU A 119 7.87 7.14 -16.03
C GLU A 119 8.12 8.26 -17.04
N ALA A 120 8.37 9.47 -16.54
CA ALA A 120 8.86 10.57 -17.35
C ALA A 120 10.34 10.34 -17.67
N ALA A 121 10.70 10.39 -18.95
CA ALA A 121 12.07 10.26 -19.42
C ALA A 121 12.46 11.49 -20.25
N GLY A 122 13.64 12.04 -19.96
CA GLY A 122 14.27 13.13 -20.73
C GLY A 122 13.91 14.56 -20.29
N ASP A 123 14.79 15.47 -20.71
CA ASP A 123 14.46 16.65 -21.51
C ASP A 123 15.06 16.44 -22.91
#